data_AF-A0A9J7DGZ2-F1
#
_entry.id   AF-A0A9J7DGZ2-F1
#
_cell.length_a   1.000
_cell.length_b   1.000
_cell.length_c   1.000
_cell.angle_alpha   90.00
_cell.angle_beta   90.00
_cell.angle_gamma   90.00
#
_symmetry.space_group_name_H-M   'P 1'
#
loop_
_entity.id
_entity.type
_entity.pdbx_description
1 polymer ?
#
loop_
_entity_poly.entity_id
_entity_poly.type
_entity_poly.pdbx_seq_one_letter_code
_entity_poly.pdbx_strand_id
1 'polypeptide(L)'
;MPLIHMMPKAIVSYYHYSGTLLAPPCSSSVIWMDFPTPIDLPLSLAILFNGLYTPHPYTNDKRPATGQLGSVINFVAEVNSVPDGSIAIDDWNGNVKHTLISLPLLLFCIYMLNVYI
;
A
#
# COMPACT_ATOMS: atom_id res chain seq x y z
N MET A 1 -15.27 0.84 -13.07
CA MET A 1 -13.92 1.41 -12.97
C MET A 1 -13.12 0.55 -12.01
N PRO A 2 -11.95 0.00 -12.38
CA PRO A 2 -11.14 -0.80 -11.46
C PRO A 2 -10.50 0.07 -10.36
N LEU A 3 -10.46 -0.45 -9.12
CA LEU A 3 -9.92 0.24 -7.94
C LEU A 3 -8.45 0.64 -8.08
N ILE A 4 -7.67 -0.10 -8.87
CA ILE A 4 -6.25 0.18 -9.12
C ILE A 4 -6.02 1.57 -9.74
N HIS A 5 -6.99 2.09 -10.49
CA HIS A 5 -6.90 3.44 -11.07
C HIS A 5 -7.17 4.56 -10.05
N MET A 6 -7.54 4.22 -8.83
CA MET A 6 -7.68 5.15 -7.70
C MET A 6 -6.52 5.04 -6.71
N MET A 7 -5.47 4.29 -7.05
CA MET A 7 -4.24 4.17 -6.26
C MET A 7 -3.13 5.04 -6.86
N PRO A 8 -2.08 5.38 -6.09
CA PRO A 8 -0.88 6.01 -6.63
C PRO A 8 -0.24 5.19 -7.75
N LYS A 9 0.53 5.85 -8.62
CA LYS A 9 1.27 5.16 -9.70
C LYS A 9 2.31 4.18 -9.16
N ALA A 10 2.92 4.49 -8.02
CA ALA A 10 3.89 3.64 -7.32
C ALA A 10 3.26 3.06 -6.06
N ILE A 11 2.88 1.78 -6.10
CA ILE A 11 2.30 1.04 -4.97
C ILE A 11 3.27 0.04 -4.33
N VAL A 12 4.46 -0.11 -4.94
CA VAL A 12 5.52 -1.03 -4.50
C VAL A 12 6.40 -0.44 -3.41
N SER A 13 6.31 0.87 -3.17
CA SER A 13 6.99 1.55 -2.07
C SER A 13 5.98 2.21 -1.15
N TYR A 14 6.10 1.94 0.15
CA TYR A 14 5.17 2.41 1.17
C TYR A 14 5.80 2.38 2.56
N TYR A 15 5.35 3.27 3.43
CA TYR A 15 5.62 3.17 4.86
C TYR A 15 4.57 2.28 5.50
N HIS A 16 4.94 1.45 6.48
CA HIS A 16 3.97 0.76 7.32
C HIS A 16 4.29 0.86 8.81
N TYR A 17 3.24 0.93 9.62
CA TYR A 17 3.33 1.05 11.07
C TYR A 17 2.06 0.59 11.76
N SER A 18 2.20 0.01 12.94
CA SER A 18 1.05 -0.29 13.80
C SER A 18 0.45 0.99 14.37
N GLY A 19 -0.87 1.11 14.37
CA GLY A 19 -1.56 2.30 14.82
C GLY A 19 -2.97 2.03 15.36
N THR A 20 -3.72 3.11 15.51
CA THR A 20 -5.10 3.11 16.01
C THR A 20 -6.05 3.61 14.94
N LEU A 21 -7.34 3.27 15.06
CA LEU A 21 -8.37 3.93 14.26
C LEU A 21 -8.36 5.45 14.52
N LEU A 22 -8.57 6.24 13.47
CA LEU A 22 -8.60 7.71 13.56
C LEU A 22 -9.96 8.25 14.04
N ALA A 23 -10.93 7.38 14.27
CA ALA A 23 -12.24 7.68 14.85
C ALA A 23 -12.55 6.68 15.98
N PRO A 24 -13.45 7.03 16.93
CA PRO A 24 -13.91 6.12 17.95
C PRO A 24 -14.34 4.76 17.37
N PRO A 25 -13.95 3.63 17.98
CA PRO A 25 -13.41 3.49 19.35
C PRO A 25 -11.88 3.63 19.48
N CYS A 26 -11.17 4.09 18.45
CA CYS A 26 -9.71 4.30 18.49
C CYS A 26 -8.89 3.03 18.82
N SER A 27 -9.38 1.84 18.46
CA SER A 27 -8.74 0.56 18.77
C SER A 27 -7.35 0.41 18.12
N SER A 28 -6.38 -0.15 18.85
CA SER A 28 -5.00 -0.41 18.42
C SER A 28 -4.86 -1.74 17.67
N SER A 29 -5.62 -1.89 16.59
CA SER A 29 -5.71 -3.14 15.81
C SER A 29 -5.51 -2.90 14.31
N VAL A 30 -4.95 -1.76 13.95
CA VAL A 30 -4.74 -1.35 12.56
C VAL A 30 -3.26 -1.30 12.28
N ILE A 31 -2.89 -1.73 11.09
CA ILE A 31 -1.57 -1.47 10.53
C ILE A 31 -1.78 -0.59 9.31
N TRP A 32 -1.16 0.58 9.34
CA TRP A 32 -1.28 1.59 8.29
C TRP A 32 -0.26 1.32 7.20
N MET A 33 -0.64 1.63 5.95
CA MET A 33 0.23 1.64 4.79
C MET A 33 0.10 2.99 4.10
N ASP A 34 1.15 3.79 4.16
CA ASP A 34 1.18 5.15 3.64
C ASP A 34 2.10 5.21 2.42
N PHE A 35 1.52 5.47 1.24
CA PHE A 35 2.28 5.60 0.01
C PHE A 35 2.98 6.97 -0.07
N PRO A 36 4.28 7.03 -0.40
CA PRO A 36 5.03 8.28 -0.48
C PRO A 36 4.60 9.15 -1.67
N THR A 37 4.07 8.54 -2.72
CA THR A 37 3.59 9.24 -3.91
C THR A 37 2.08 9.47 -3.80
N PRO A 38 1.60 10.72 -3.86
CA PRO A 38 0.17 11.02 -3.85
C PRO A 38 -0.50 10.64 -5.18
N ILE A 39 -1.84 10.64 -5.17
CA ILE A 39 -2.65 10.47 -6.39
C ILE A 39 -2.85 11.84 -7.05
N ASP A 40 -2.61 11.91 -8.35
CA ASP A 40 -2.87 13.10 -9.16
C ASP A 40 -4.39 13.27 -9.37
N LEU A 41 -4.95 14.41 -8.94
CA LEU A 41 -6.37 14.74 -9.12
C LEU A 41 -6.53 16.06 -9.88
N PRO A 42 -7.40 16.13 -10.91
CA PRO A 42 -7.73 17.40 -11.55
C PRO A 42 -8.33 18.39 -10.55
N LEU A 43 -7.94 19.67 -10.65
CA LEU A 43 -8.43 20.72 -9.74
C LEU A 43 -9.97 20.85 -9.76
N SER A 44 -10.59 20.72 -10.93
CA SER A 44 -12.05 20.77 -11.06
C SER A 44 -12.75 19.67 -10.24
N LEU A 45 -12.16 18.48 -10.19
CA LEU A 45 -12.67 17.36 -9.41
C LEU A 45 -12.43 17.58 -7.91
N ALA A 46 -11.29 18.16 -7.51
CA ALA A 46 -11.04 18.54 -6.12
C ALA A 46 -12.06 19.57 -5.61
N ILE A 47 -12.37 20.58 -6.42
CA ILE A 47 -13.38 21.60 -6.11
C ILE A 47 -14.77 20.96 -6.01
N LEU A 48 -15.13 20.11 -6.98
CA LEU A 48 -16.41 19.41 -6.96
C LEU A 48 -16.55 18.55 -5.70
N PHE A 49 -15.52 17.77 -5.36
CA PHE A 49 -15.52 16.90 -4.19
C PHE A 49 -15.72 17.70 -2.90
N ASN A 50 -15.05 18.84 -2.76
CA ASN A 50 -15.26 19.75 -1.62
C ASN A 50 -16.68 20.33 -1.56
N GLY A 51 -17.33 20.52 -2.72
CA GLY A 51 -18.70 21.03 -2.81
C GLY A 51 -19.81 20.00 -2.56
N LEU A 52 -19.53 18.70 -2.74
CA LEU A 52 -20.53 17.63 -2.57
C LEU A 52 -20.92 17.37 -1.11
N TYR A 53 -20.09 17.79 -0.15
CA TYR A 53 -20.35 17.60 1.28
C TYR A 53 -20.88 18.89 1.94
N THR A 54 -22.18 19.20 1.75
CA THR A 54 -22.92 20.12 2.65
C THR A 54 -24.37 19.67 2.83
N PRO A 55 -24.84 19.57 4.09
CA PRO A 55 -25.42 20.76 4.73
C PRO A 55 -24.71 21.21 6.01
N HIS A 56 -23.74 20.44 6.53
CA HIS A 56 -22.92 20.88 7.65
C HIS A 56 -21.54 21.26 7.13
N PRO A 57 -21.04 22.47 7.40
CA PRO A 57 -19.67 22.82 7.05
C PRO A 57 -18.75 21.81 7.73
N TYR A 58 -17.90 21.16 6.95
CA TYR A 58 -16.84 20.30 7.46
C TYR A 58 -15.98 21.16 8.40
N THR A 59 -16.27 21.11 9.69
CA THR A 59 -15.27 21.45 10.70
C THR A 59 -14.14 20.45 10.53
N ASN A 60 -12.90 20.83 10.82
CA ASN A 60 -11.76 19.93 10.69
C ASN A 60 -11.88 18.79 11.72
N ASP A 61 -12.76 17.82 11.47
CA ASP A 61 -13.01 16.64 12.29
C ASP A 61 -11.89 15.59 12.12
N LYS A 62 -10.78 16.01 11.48
CA LYS A 62 -9.56 15.22 11.39
C LYS A 62 -8.95 15.16 12.78
N ARG A 63 -8.76 13.94 13.28
CA ARG A 63 -7.96 13.68 14.47
C ARG A 63 -6.59 14.40 14.33
N PRO A 64 -6.17 15.22 15.31
CA PRO A 64 -4.86 15.86 15.26
C PRO A 64 -3.74 14.82 15.16
N ALA A 65 -2.68 15.17 14.43
CA ALA A 65 -1.47 14.33 14.40
C ALA A 65 -0.90 14.25 15.82
N THR A 66 -1.01 13.10 16.46
CA THR A 66 -0.38 12.85 17.75
C THR A 66 1.09 12.53 17.51
N GLY A 67 2.01 13.37 18.01
CA GLY A 67 3.47 13.19 17.92
C GLY A 67 4.03 11.99 18.70
N GLN A 68 3.19 11.03 19.07
CA GLN A 68 3.51 9.85 19.88
C GLN A 68 3.26 8.58 19.05
N LEU A 69 3.96 8.45 17.92
CA LEU A 69 4.11 7.14 17.31
C LEU A 69 5.27 6.46 18.03
N GLY A 70 4.96 5.75 19.13
CA GLY A 70 5.92 4.81 19.73
C GLY A 70 6.17 3.58 18.84
N SER A 71 5.41 3.43 17.76
CA SER A 71 5.56 2.41 16.74
C SER A 71 6.73 2.72 15.82
N VAL A 72 7.60 1.74 15.59
CA VAL A 72 8.62 1.81 14.54
C VAL A 72 7.93 1.93 13.19
N ILE A 73 8.30 2.96 12.43
CA ILE A 73 7.86 3.15 11.05
C ILE A 73 8.87 2.45 10.15
N ASN A 74 8.40 1.49 9.36
CA ASN A 74 9.21 0.77 8.41
C ASN A 74 8.92 1.28 7.01
N PHE A 75 9.93 1.41 6.17
CA PHE A 75 9.77 1.76 4.77
C PHE A 75 10.09 0.54 3.90
N VAL A 76 9.10 0.13 3.11
CA VAL A 76 9.28 -0.85 2.05
C VAL A 76 9.55 -0.08 0.77
N ALA A 77 10.63 -0.42 0.10
CA ALA A 77 10.92 0.01 -1.25
C ALA A 77 10.98 -1.23 -2.13
N GLU A 78 10.65 -1.06 -3.41
CA GLU A 78 10.97 -2.05 -4.42
C GLU A 78 12.49 -2.29 -4.36
N VAL A 79 12.88 -3.45 -3.83
CA VAL A 79 14.22 -3.96 -4.03
C VAL A 79 14.28 -4.21 -5.51
N ASN A 80 15.05 -3.38 -6.25
CA ASN A 80 15.44 -3.65 -7.63
C ASN A 80 15.59 -5.16 -7.75
N SER A 81 14.82 -5.80 -8.65
CA SER A 81 14.93 -7.21 -9.02
C SER A 81 16.31 -7.74 -8.62
N VAL A 82 16.35 -8.61 -7.61
CA VAL A 82 17.63 -9.13 -7.10
C VAL A 82 18.39 -9.65 -8.33
N PRO A 83 19.69 -9.33 -8.50
CA PRO A 83 20.42 -9.69 -9.72
C PRO A 83 20.36 -11.19 -10.09
N ASP A 84 19.98 -12.04 -9.14
CA ASP A 84 19.81 -13.49 -9.30
C ASP A 84 18.42 -13.93 -9.81
N GLY A 85 17.48 -13.01 -10.06
CA GLY A 85 16.12 -13.30 -10.51
C GLY A 85 15.15 -13.77 -9.40
N SER A 86 15.54 -13.68 -8.12
CA SER A 86 14.62 -13.91 -7.01
C SER A 86 13.62 -12.77 -6.83
N ILE A 87 12.40 -13.11 -6.42
CA ILE A 87 11.40 -12.14 -5.99
C ILE A 87 11.69 -11.83 -4.52
N ALA A 88 11.94 -10.55 -4.23
CA ALA A 88 11.99 -10.04 -2.87
C ALA A 88 10.56 -9.93 -2.33
N ILE A 89 10.25 -10.70 -1.29
CA ILE A 89 8.99 -10.58 -0.55
C ILE A 89 9.33 -10.06 0.84
N ASP A 90 8.83 -8.89 1.21
CA ASP A 90 8.97 -8.39 2.58
C ASP A 90 8.04 -9.18 3.52
N ASP A 91 8.55 -9.57 4.69
CA ASP A 91 7.77 -10.35 5.67
C ASP A 91 6.95 -9.49 6.63
N TRP A 92 6.63 -8.25 6.25
CA TRP A 92 5.91 -7.26 7.06
C TRP A 92 6.63 -6.85 8.36
N ASN A 93 7.78 -7.43 8.68
CA ASN A 93 8.68 -7.00 9.75
C ASN A 93 9.91 -6.27 9.20
N GLY A 94 9.88 -5.89 7.91
CA GLY A 94 11.01 -5.27 7.22
C GLY A 94 12.11 -6.24 6.82
N ASN A 95 11.95 -7.56 7.02
CA ASN A 95 12.91 -8.53 6.51
C ASN A 95 12.55 -8.89 5.07
N VAL A 96 13.48 -8.66 4.15
CA VAL A 96 13.36 -9.14 2.78
C VAL A 96 13.68 -10.63 2.77
N LYS A 97 12.69 -11.46 2.42
CA LYS A 97 12.89 -12.88 2.15
C LYS A 97 13.06 -13.09 0.66
N HIS A 98 14.19 -13.66 0.28
CA HIS A 98 14.47 -14.08 -1.08
C HIS A 98 13.72 -15.39 -1.35
N THR A 99 12.70 -15.33 -2.21
CA THR A 99 12.03 -16.55 -2.68
C THR A 99 12.53 -16.84 -4.09
N LEU A 100 13.41 -17.84 -4.21
CA LEU A 100 13.72 -18.44 -5.50
C LEU A 100 12.47 -19.19 -5.95
N ILE A 101 11.86 -18.80 -7.07
CA ILE A 101 10.90 -19.68 -7.75
C ILE A 101 11.71 -20.91 -8.10
N SER A 102 11.42 -22.05 -7.47
CA SER A 102 12.16 -23.26 -7.77
C SER A 102 11.97 -23.55 -9.26
N LEU A 103 13.09 -23.74 -9.99
CA LEU A 103 13.06 -24.21 -11.39
C LEU A 103 11.99 -25.29 -11.64
N PRO A 104 11.74 -26.26 -10.73
CA PRO A 104 10.69 -27.25 -10.93
C PRO A 104 9.28 -26.67 -11.07
N LEU A 105 8.91 -25.62 -10.32
CA LEU A 105 7.60 -24.97 -10.42
C LEU A 105 7.43 -24.24 -11.76
N LEU A 106 8.49 -23.60 -12.24
CA LEU A 106 8.48 -22.86 -13.50
C LEU A 106 8.39 -23.82 -14.70
N LEU A 107 9.15 -24.94 -14.66
CA LEU A 107 9.02 -26.05 -15.59
C LEU A 107 7.62 -26.68 -15.56
N PHE A 108 7.03 -26.84 -14.38
CA PHE A 108 5.67 -27.36 -14.24
C PHE A 108 4.63 -26.42 -14.86
N CYS A 109 4.71 -25.11 -14.61
CA CYS A 109 3.82 -24.13 -15.24
C CYS A 109 3.96 -24.10 -16.76
N ILE A 110 5.19 -24.12 -17.29
CA ILE A 110 5.44 -24.19 -18.74
C ILE A 110 4.89 -25.50 -19.33
N TYR A 111 5.07 -26.62 -18.64
CA TYR A 111 4.52 -27.91 -19.06
C TYR A 111 2.99 -27.86 -19.10
N MET A 112 2.34 -27.34 -18.06
CA MET A 112 0.89 -27.23 -18.01
C MET A 112 0.34 -26.26 -19.07
N LEU A 113 1.06 -25.18 -19.41
CA LEU A 113 0.68 -24.28 -20.51
C LEU A 113 0.86 -24.92 -21.90
N ASN A 114 1.87 -25.77 -22.09
CA ASN A 114 2.07 -26.49 -23.36
C ASN A 114 1.12 -27.68 -23.54
N VAL A 115 0.52 -28.20 -22.46
CA VAL A 115 -0.48 -29.27 -22.55
C VAL A 115 -1.87 -28.73 -22.93
N TYR A 116 -2.10 -27.41 -22.80
CA TYR A 116 -3.37 -26.75 -23.08
C TYR A 116 -3.41 -25.95 -24.41
N ILE A 117 -2.41 -26.12 -25.28
CA ILE A 117 -2.36 -25.60 -26.67
C ILE A 117 -2.30 -26.80 -27.62
#